data_AF-A0A564Z8K9-F1
#
_entry.id   AF-A0A564Z8K9-F1
#
_cell.length_a   1.000
_cell.length_b   1.000
_cell.length_c   1.000
_cell.angle_alpha   90.00
_cell.angle_beta   90.00
_cell.angle_gamma   90.00
#
_symmetry.space_group_name_H-M   'P 1'
#
loop_
_entity.id
_entity.type
_entity.pdbx_description
1 polymer ?
#
loop_
_entity_poly.entity_id
_entity_poly.type
_entity_poly.pdbx_seq_one_letter_code
_entity_poly.pdbx_strand_id
1 'polypeptide(L)'
;MPEVRRILTVKQTGTLHRMMATGMQIIRTFYPNVQIIPYNNFLAVRHDMTIWFMDYHEDKMDIYFCFTDPNDEMGNVLINAFRSYL
;
A
#
# COMPACT_ATOMS: atom_id res chain seq x y z
N MET A 1 -4.49 14.78 -12.76
CA MET A 1 -5.67 14.59 -11.88
C MET A 1 -5.21 14.71 -10.44
N PRO A 2 -6.00 15.28 -9.52
CA PRO A 2 -5.64 15.26 -8.11
C PRO A 2 -5.69 13.81 -7.60
N GLU A 3 -4.55 13.29 -7.17
CA GLU A 3 -4.47 12.00 -6.49
C GLU A 3 -4.99 12.17 -5.06
N VAL A 4 -6.00 11.39 -4.67
CA VAL A 4 -6.34 11.25 -3.25
C VAL A 4 -5.20 10.48 -2.61
N ARG A 5 -4.50 11.12 -1.67
CA ARG A 5 -3.41 10.52 -0.91
C ARG A 5 -3.84 10.28 0.52
N ARG A 6 -3.86 9.02 0.95
CA ARG A 6 -4.09 8.63 2.34
C ARG A 6 -2.82 8.01 2.90
N ILE A 7 -2.50 8.38 4.14
CA ILE A 7 -1.27 7.95 4.81
C ILE A 7 -1.65 6.99 5.94
N LEU A 8 -0.92 5.88 6.04
CA LEU A 8 -0.94 4.97 7.17
C LEU A 8 0.50 4.82 7.70
N THR A 9 0.73 5.24 8.93
CA THR A 9 2.01 5.03 9.61
C THR A 9 1.95 3.74 10.41
N VAL A 10 2.86 2.80 10.13
CA VAL A 10 2.95 1.50 10.81
C VAL A 10 4.33 1.30 11.41
N LYS A 11 4.44 0.37 12.38
CA LYS A 11 5.74 -0.04 12.90
C LYS A 11 6.49 -0.84 11.83
N GLN A 12 7.74 -0.48 11.58
CA GLN A 12 8.58 -1.22 10.64
C GLN A 12 9.05 -2.53 11.30
N THR A 13 8.55 -3.67 10.82
CA THR A 13 8.86 -5.01 11.34
C THR A 13 9.84 -5.77 10.44
N GLY A 14 10.82 -5.06 9.87
CA GLY A 14 11.83 -5.65 9.00
C GLY A 14 12.37 -4.65 7.98
N THR A 15 12.92 -5.16 6.88
CA THR A 15 13.36 -4.32 5.78
C THR A 15 12.18 -3.81 4.95
N LEU A 16 12.35 -2.70 4.24
CA LEU A 16 11.38 -2.20 3.25
C LEU A 16 10.89 -3.31 2.31
N HIS A 17 11.81 -4.13 1.80
CA HIS A 17 11.49 -5.25 0.91
C HIS A 17 10.54 -6.27 1.56
N ARG A 18 10.71 -6.57 2.86
CA ARG A 18 9.79 -7.46 3.58
C ARG A 18 8.42 -6.82 3.75
N MET A 19 8.37 -5.53 4.10
CA MET A 19 7.11 -4.80 4.22
C MET A 19 6.35 -4.76 2.89
N MET A 20 7.04 -4.51 1.78
CA MET A 20 6.46 -4.54 0.44
C MET A 20 5.95 -5.93 0.06
N ALA A 21 6.71 -7.00 0.37
CA ALA A 21 6.29 -8.37 0.13
C ALA A 21 5.01 -8.72 0.92
N THR A 22 4.93 -8.30 2.19
CA THR A 22 3.70 -8.43 3.00
C THR A 22 2.54 -7.64 2.37
N GLY A 23 2.78 -6.40 1.93
CA GLY A 23 1.79 -5.61 1.22
C GLY A 23 1.26 -6.28 -0.04
N MET A 24 2.16 -6.87 -0.85
CA MET A 24 1.77 -7.68 -2.02
C MET A 24 0.91 -8.89 -1.64
N GLN A 25 1.24 -9.57 -0.54
CA GLN A 25 0.46 -10.71 -0.06
C GLN A 25 -0.93 -10.29 0.41
N ILE A 26 -1.05 -9.14 1.08
CA ILE A 26 -2.35 -8.56 1.47
C ILE A 26 -3.18 -8.31 0.20
N ILE A 27 -2.62 -7.62 -0.80
CA ILE A 27 -3.35 -7.31 -2.04
C ILE A 27 -3.82 -8.61 -2.73
N ARG A 28 -2.96 -9.62 -2.83
CA ARG A 28 -3.31 -10.91 -3.44
C ARG A 28 -4.37 -11.69 -2.67
N THR A 29 -4.42 -11.53 -1.35
CA THR A 29 -5.45 -12.17 -0.50
C THR A 29 -6.84 -11.62 -0.79
N PHE A 30 -6.97 -10.29 -0.89
CA PHE A 30 -8.26 -9.64 -1.10
C PHE A 30 -8.65 -9.55 -2.58
N TYR A 31 -7.66 -9.43 -3.48
CA TYR A 31 -7.85 -9.21 -4.91
C TYR A 31 -6.89 -10.09 -5.74
N PRO A 32 -7.10 -11.42 -5.79
CA PRO A 32 -6.16 -12.36 -6.41
C PRO A 32 -5.97 -12.16 -7.91
N ASN A 33 -6.96 -11.57 -8.59
CA ASN A 33 -6.94 -11.37 -10.04
C ASN A 33 -6.38 -9.99 -10.44
N VAL A 34 -5.99 -9.14 -9.48
CA VAL A 34 -5.47 -7.81 -9.78
C VAL A 34 -3.98 -7.90 -10.13
N GLN A 35 -3.60 -7.22 -11.22
CA GLN A 35 -2.21 -7.14 -11.67
C GLN A 35 -1.40 -6.22 -10.77
N ILE A 36 -0.35 -6.74 -10.15
CA ILE A 36 0.57 -5.95 -9.31
C ILE A 36 1.92 -5.84 -10.00
N ILE A 37 2.39 -4.62 -10.22
CA ILE A 37 3.72 -4.33 -10.76
C ILE A 37 4.56 -3.72 -9.62
N PRO A 38 5.51 -4.48 -9.04
CA PRO A 38 6.39 -3.97 -8.00
C PRO A 38 7.51 -3.09 -8.58
N TYR A 39 7.81 -2.00 -7.88
CA TYR A 39 8.98 -1.13 -8.10
C TYR A 39 9.83 -1.10 -6.82
N ASN A 40 10.89 -0.28 -6.79
CA ASN A 40 11.84 -0.26 -5.67
C ASN A 40 11.21 0.14 -4.32
N ASN A 41 10.21 1.02 -4.32
CA ASN A 41 9.58 1.55 -3.11
C ASN A 41 8.05 1.73 -3.23
N PHE A 42 7.43 1.26 -4.31
CA PHE A 42 5.98 1.30 -4.47
C PHE A 42 5.45 0.11 -5.26
N LEU A 43 4.15 -0.13 -5.13
CA LEU A 43 3.39 -1.13 -5.85
C LEU A 43 2.37 -0.42 -6.74
N ALA A 44 2.40 -0.67 -8.05
CA ALA A 44 1.29 -0.29 -8.93
C ALA A 44 0.30 -1.45 -8.96
N VAL A 45 -0.95 -1.19 -8.56
CA VAL A 45 -1.98 -2.23 -8.35
C VAL A 45 -3.03 -2.21 -9.46
N ARG A 46 -3.34 -1.03 -10.02
CA ARG A 46 -4.20 -0.85 -11.20
C ARG A 46 -3.71 0.37 -11.99
N HIS A 47 -4.37 0.71 -13.09
CA HIS A 47 -4.04 1.92 -13.87
C HIS A 47 -4.12 3.22 -13.05
N ASP A 48 -4.88 3.21 -11.95
CA ASP A 48 -5.26 4.37 -11.14
C ASP A 48 -4.90 4.23 -9.65
N MET A 49 -4.21 3.15 -9.24
CA MET A 49 -3.83 2.94 -7.84
C MET A 49 -2.36 2.57 -7.67
N THR A 50 -1.68 3.34 -6.83
CA THR A 50 -0.31 3.05 -6.38
C THR A 50 -0.21 3.10 -4.86
N ILE A 51 0.60 2.20 -4.28
CA ILE A 51 0.87 2.12 -2.85
C ILE A 51 2.37 2.32 -2.62
N TRP A 52 2.77 3.41 -1.99
CA TRP A 52 4.17 3.74 -1.71
C TRP A 52 4.54 3.37 -0.29
N PHE A 53 5.75 2.86 -0.11
CA PHE A 53 6.33 2.51 1.18
C PHE A 53 7.54 3.40 1.39
N MET A 54 7.48 4.28 2.40
CA MET A 54 8.58 5.18 2.73
C MET A 54 9.07 4.89 4.14
N ASP A 55 10.37 4.60 4.25
CA ASP A 55 11.04 4.51 5.54
C ASP A 55 10.97 5.89 6.22
N TYR A 56 10.43 5.93 7.44
CA TYR A 56 10.44 7.10 8.30
C TYR A 56 11.47 6.86 9.43
N HIS A 57 12.08 7.92 9.96
CA HIS A 57 13.06 7.77 11.04
C HIS A 57 12.43 7.10 12.28
N GLU A 58 13.22 6.29 12.99
CA GLU A 58 12.84 5.61 14.25
C GLU A 58 11.74 4.55 14.09
N ASP A 59 12.04 3.49 13.33
CA ASP A 59 11.33 2.20 13.40
C ASP A 59 9.90 2.24 12.87
N LYS A 60 9.58 3.24 12.05
CA LYS A 60 8.26 3.45 11.45
C LYS A 60 8.35 3.56 9.94
N MET A 61 7.26 3.23 9.29
CA MET A 61 7.14 3.33 7.85
C MET A 61 5.80 3.98 7.50
N ASP A 62 5.84 4.97 6.61
CA ASP A 62 4.65 5.59 6.06
C ASP A 62 4.25 4.87 4.78
N ILE A 63 2.98 4.47 4.71
CA ILE A 63 2.37 3.85 3.55
C ILE A 63 1.41 4.84 2.92
N TYR A 64 1.71 5.27 1.70
CA TYR A 64 0.86 6.19 0.94
C TYR A 64 0.01 5.42 -0.04
N PHE A 65 -1.30 5.57 0.08
CA PHE A 65 -2.27 5.07 -0.89
C PHE A 65 -2.68 6.22 -1.78
N CYS A 66 -2.33 6.14 -3.07
CA CYS A 66 -2.68 7.14 -4.08
C CYS A 66 -3.68 6.54 -5.07
N PHE A 67 -4.86 7.16 -5.19
CA PHE A 67 -5.90 6.75 -6.13
C PHE A 67 -6.75 7.95 -6.57
N THR A 68 -7.46 7.83 -7.70
CA THR A 68 -8.17 8.96 -8.31
C THR A 68 -9.57 9.22 -7.74
N ASP A 69 -10.23 8.20 -7.17
CA ASP A 69 -11.58 8.30 -6.61
C ASP A 69 -11.57 8.19 -5.07
N PRO A 70 -11.98 9.23 -4.31
CA PRO A 70 -12.03 9.16 -2.85
C PRO A 70 -12.94 8.06 -2.29
N ASN A 71 -13.88 7.54 -3.10
CA ASN A 71 -14.81 6.47 -2.76
C ASN A 71 -14.38 5.10 -3.29
N ASP A 72 -13.16 4.95 -3.81
CA ASP A 72 -12.67 3.67 -4.33
C ASP A 72 -12.76 2.57 -3.26
N GLU A 73 -13.60 1.57 -3.51
CA GLU A 73 -13.88 0.47 -2.58
C GLU A 73 -12.61 -0.31 -2.28
N MET A 74 -11.80 -0.59 -3.31
CA MET A 74 -10.56 -1.33 -3.19
C MET A 74 -9.53 -0.59 -2.34
N GLY A 75 -9.40 0.73 -2.53
CA GLY A 75 -8.52 1.59 -1.75
C GLY A 75 -8.92 1.57 -0.28
N ASN A 76 -10.21 1.67 0.03
CA ASN A 76 -10.72 1.59 1.39
C ASN A 76 -10.50 0.20 2.02
N VAL A 77 -10.76 -0.88 1.28
CA VAL A 77 -10.51 -2.26 1.75
C VAL A 77 -9.03 -2.49 2.01
N LEU A 78 -8.14 -2.10 1.10
CA LEU A 78 -6.70 -2.26 1.26
C LEU A 78 -6.16 -1.43 2.40
N ILE A 79 -6.57 -0.17 2.57
CA ILE A 79 -6.15 0.65 3.73
C ILE A 79 -6.51 -0.05 5.05
N ASN A 80 -7.73 -0.57 5.15
CA ASN A 80 -8.18 -1.27 6.35
C ASN A 80 -7.42 -2.58 6.56
N ALA A 81 -7.16 -3.34 5.50
CA ALA A 81 -6.36 -4.56 5.57
C ALA A 81 -4.93 -4.25 6.06
N PHE A 82 -4.25 -3.28 5.45
CA PHE A 82 -2.90 -2.89 5.87
C PHE A 82 -2.86 -2.46 7.34
N ARG A 83 -3.88 -1.74 7.83
CA ARG A 83 -3.99 -1.36 9.25
C ARG A 83 -4.15 -2.56 10.19
N SER A 84 -4.74 -3.67 9.72
CA SER A 84 -4.94 -4.88 10.55
C SER A 84 -3.75 -5.84 10.51
N TYR A 85 -2.98 -5.85 9.41
CA TYR A 85 -1.91 -6.82 9.19
C TYR A 85 -0.49 -6.27 9.46
N LEU A 86 -0.30 -4.95 9.57
CA LEU A 86 0.99 -4.28 9.80
C LEU A 86 0.94 -3.38 11.04
#